data_AF-A0A819LW16-F1
#
_entry.id   AF-A0A819LW16-F1
#
_cell.length_a   1.000
_cell.length_b   1.000
_cell.length_c   1.000
_cell.angle_alpha   90.00
_cell.angle_beta   90.00
_cell.angle_gamma   90.00
#
_symmetry.space_group_name_H-M   'P 1'
#
loop_
_entity.id
_entity.type
_entity.pdbx_description
1 polymer ?
#
loop_
_entity_poly.entity_id
_entity_poly.type
_entity_poly.pdbx_seq_one_letter_code
_entity_poly.pdbx_strand_id
1 'polypeptide(L)'
;MSKRKLVIVPYSSTPSSSESHSDDDDYKQQPTINDKEQIDIQSKQTSNSISIQSIPAESLHTVELYMPPAKRLLLQITSTNKSSIEYQRLAWKSLKKSINGLCNKVNRSNLPIIIREMFQNNIVRGRGLFARAIIQSQIVSPFYTSVYAALVSVFNSKFPQLGELIIKRLISSFSQTYFDNDKKNCLSTIKFLAHLVNQNTLHEITALDILGILFEDLYRINDSVQLGIEFLKECGQKLSKVSPRALNSLFSTLRDLLHNSSLDQHTKSMIEVLFTVQQDQFKAYPSIPTGLDLVNENDQYTPEAAERFKSRGGSKLFRQRWKSDIKGGRIF
;
A
#
# COMPACT_ATOMS: atom_id res chain seq x y z
N MET A 1 51.36 -57.47 -25.32
CA MET A 1 50.92 -58.83 -24.89
C MET A 1 51.37 -59.07 -23.45
N SER A 2 50.49 -59.70 -22.63
CA SER A 2 50.65 -60.18 -21.22
C SER A 2 50.75 -59.16 -20.08
N LYS A 3 49.73 -58.91 -19.23
CA LYS A 3 49.12 -59.70 -18.08
C LYS A 3 50.11 -59.86 -16.90
N ARG A 4 49.86 -59.60 -15.59
CA ARG A 4 48.74 -59.65 -14.60
C ARG A 4 49.20 -58.84 -13.34
N LYS A 5 48.41 -58.33 -12.38
CA LYS A 5 47.49 -58.90 -11.34
C LYS A 5 46.74 -57.67 -10.71
N LEU A 6 45.43 -57.57 -10.51
CA LEU A 6 44.40 -58.29 -9.70
C LEU A 6 44.64 -58.35 -8.18
N VAL A 7 43.82 -57.57 -7.43
CA VAL A 7 43.32 -57.84 -6.07
C VAL A 7 41.82 -57.49 -6.03
N ILE A 8 41.03 -58.33 -5.37
CA ILE A 8 39.55 -58.47 -5.40
C ILE A 8 39.00 -58.20 -3.96
N VAL A 9 37.93 -57.38 -3.87
CA VAL A 9 36.65 -57.35 -3.08
C VAL A 9 36.39 -58.46 -2.00
N PRO A 10 35.32 -58.48 -1.15
CA PRO A 10 34.14 -57.57 -0.95
C PRO A 10 33.64 -57.41 0.52
N TYR A 11 32.48 -56.78 0.77
CA TYR A 11 31.37 -57.39 1.55
C TYR A 11 30.03 -56.63 1.45
N SER A 12 28.96 -57.41 1.56
CA SER A 12 27.54 -57.13 1.37
C SER A 12 26.71 -57.30 2.66
N SER A 13 25.45 -56.87 2.58
CA SER A 13 24.22 -57.44 3.19
C SER A 13 23.85 -57.22 4.69
N THR A 14 22.57 -56.86 4.87
CA THR A 14 21.69 -56.73 6.05
C THR A 14 21.41 -58.06 6.80
N PRO A 15 20.84 -58.10 8.04
CA PRO A 15 19.37 -58.06 8.28
C PRO A 15 18.87 -57.43 9.64
N SER A 16 17.53 -57.39 9.77
CA SER A 16 16.53 -57.03 10.85
C SER A 16 16.96 -57.03 12.34
N SER A 17 16.35 -56.32 13.31
CA SER A 17 14.91 -56.21 13.67
C SER A 17 14.60 -55.18 14.79
N SER A 18 13.30 -54.83 14.92
CA SER A 18 12.48 -54.43 16.10
C SER A 18 12.52 -53.02 16.77
N GLU A 19 11.31 -52.41 16.80
CA GLU A 19 10.69 -51.52 17.83
C GLU A 19 11.27 -50.10 18.05
N SER A 20 10.54 -49.00 18.30
CA SER A 20 9.11 -48.64 18.41
C SER A 20 9.02 -47.09 18.56
N HIS A 21 7.83 -46.51 18.27
CA HIS A 21 7.34 -45.15 18.63
C HIS A 21 7.98 -43.93 17.92
N SER A 22 7.28 -42.87 17.50
CA SER A 22 5.86 -42.49 17.45
C SER A 22 5.77 -41.13 16.69
N ASP A 23 4.65 -40.94 15.98
CA ASP A 23 3.97 -39.67 15.64
C ASP A 23 4.57 -38.72 14.57
N ASP A 24 4.01 -38.86 13.37
CA ASP A 24 3.28 -37.85 12.56
C ASP A 24 3.86 -36.43 12.35
N ASP A 25 4.26 -36.15 11.10
CA ASP A 25 3.93 -34.88 10.44
C ASP A 25 3.82 -35.05 8.91
N ASP A 26 2.61 -34.78 8.42
CA ASP A 26 2.06 -35.05 7.09
C ASP A 26 2.47 -33.96 6.06
N TYR A 27 3.21 -34.37 5.03
CA TYR A 27 3.47 -33.58 3.83
C TYR A 27 2.27 -33.69 2.88
N LYS A 28 1.45 -32.64 2.80
CA LYS A 28 0.39 -32.53 1.77
C LYS A 28 0.97 -32.49 0.35
N GLN A 29 0.82 -33.59 -0.37
CA GLN A 29 0.77 -33.64 -1.82
C GLN A 29 -0.65 -33.27 -2.31
N GLN A 30 -0.71 -32.53 -3.42
CA GLN A 30 -1.94 -32.28 -4.18
C GLN A 30 -2.36 -33.56 -4.94
N PRO A 31 -3.66 -33.87 -5.05
CA PRO A 31 -4.15 -34.76 -6.09
C PRO A 31 -4.93 -34.02 -7.18
N THR A 32 -4.62 -34.47 -8.39
CA THR A 32 -5.24 -34.20 -9.68
C THR A 32 -6.61 -34.87 -9.82
N ILE A 33 -7.45 -34.17 -10.57
CA ILE A 33 -8.63 -34.57 -11.36
C ILE A 33 -8.70 -36.08 -11.69
N ASN A 34 -9.71 -36.80 -11.18
CA ASN A 34 -10.92 -37.20 -11.92
C ASN A 34 -11.74 -38.19 -11.06
N ASP A 35 -12.85 -37.75 -10.48
CA ASP A 35 -14.01 -38.60 -10.14
C ASP A 35 -15.24 -37.69 -10.19
N LYS A 36 -15.82 -37.61 -11.39
CA LYS A 36 -17.14 -37.02 -11.64
C LYS A 36 -18.15 -38.14 -11.55
N GLU A 37 -18.93 -38.16 -10.48
CA GLU A 37 -20.37 -38.45 -10.53
C GLU A 37 -21.01 -38.01 -9.20
N GLN A 38 -22.17 -37.36 -9.31
CA GLN A 38 -22.98 -36.76 -8.24
C GLN A 38 -22.49 -35.39 -7.72
N ILE A 39 -22.94 -34.32 -8.37
CA ILE A 39 -23.79 -33.26 -7.82
C ILE A 39 -24.31 -32.48 -9.03
N ASP A 40 -25.52 -32.79 -9.46
CA ASP A 40 -26.39 -31.82 -10.11
C ASP A 40 -27.81 -32.13 -9.65
N ILE A 41 -28.42 -31.18 -8.95
CA ILE A 41 -29.83 -30.81 -9.06
C ILE A 41 -30.02 -29.52 -8.24
N GLN A 42 -30.61 -28.54 -8.92
CA GLN A 42 -31.18 -27.27 -8.43
C GLN A 42 -30.23 -26.08 -8.19
N SER A 43 -29.76 -25.50 -9.29
CA SER A 43 -29.79 -24.04 -9.45
C SER A 43 -30.83 -23.66 -10.50
N LYS A 44 -31.83 -22.85 -10.12
CA LYS A 44 -32.35 -21.66 -10.85
C LYS A 44 -33.81 -21.32 -10.48
N GLN A 45 -34.02 -20.00 -10.38
CA GLN A 45 -35.28 -19.25 -10.46
C GLN A 45 -36.19 -19.39 -9.21
N THR A 46 -36.45 -18.32 -8.46
CA THR A 46 -37.22 -17.18 -8.97
C THR A 46 -36.97 -15.92 -8.13
N SER A 47 -36.70 -14.84 -8.84
CA SER A 47 -37.08 -13.48 -8.47
C SER A 47 -38.58 -13.43 -8.16
N ASN A 48 -38.96 -13.04 -6.94
CA ASN A 48 -40.27 -12.48 -6.67
C ASN A 48 -40.12 -11.29 -5.71
N SER A 49 -40.29 -10.10 -6.27
CA SER A 49 -40.66 -8.88 -5.59
C SER A 49 -41.97 -9.11 -4.83
N ILE A 50 -41.91 -9.14 -3.50
CA ILE A 50 -43.13 -9.03 -2.68
C ILE A 50 -43.39 -7.54 -2.49
N SER A 51 -44.41 -7.04 -3.19
CA SER A 51 -45.07 -5.78 -2.90
C SER A 51 -45.56 -5.80 -1.45
N ILE A 52 -45.05 -4.88 -0.63
CA ILE A 52 -45.58 -4.64 0.72
C ILE A 52 -46.95 -3.97 0.55
N GLN A 53 -48.00 -4.79 0.49
CA GLN A 53 -49.36 -4.32 0.73
C GLN A 53 -49.52 -4.13 2.24
N SER A 54 -50.02 -2.95 2.61
CA SER A 54 -50.33 -2.52 3.96
C SER A 54 -51.17 -3.54 4.73
N ILE A 55 -50.61 -4.09 5.80
CA ILE A 55 -51.35 -4.94 6.76
C ILE A 55 -51.95 -4.01 7.84
N PRO A 56 -53.25 -4.14 8.20
CA PRO A 56 -53.91 -3.33 9.22
C PRO A 56 -53.28 -3.54 10.61
N ALA A 57 -53.31 -2.49 11.44
CA ALA A 57 -52.55 -2.35 12.68
C ALA A 57 -53.05 -3.17 13.90
N GLU A 58 -53.72 -4.30 13.73
CA GLU A 58 -54.31 -5.07 14.83
C GLU A 58 -54.02 -6.58 14.74
N SER A 59 -52.75 -6.96 14.83
CA SER A 59 -52.34 -8.31 15.27
C SER A 59 -50.84 -8.37 15.63
N LEU A 60 -50.39 -7.53 16.56
CA LEU A 60 -49.04 -7.62 17.14
C LEU A 60 -49.06 -8.44 18.43
N HIS A 61 -49.38 -9.74 18.31
CA HIS A 61 -48.83 -10.71 19.26
C HIS A 61 -47.39 -10.99 18.84
N THR A 62 -46.47 -10.59 19.71
CA THR A 62 -45.02 -10.75 19.63
C THR A 62 -44.63 -12.19 19.33
N VAL A 63 -44.48 -12.55 18.05
CA VAL A 63 -43.62 -13.67 17.68
C VAL A 63 -42.20 -13.18 17.95
N GLU A 64 -41.67 -13.53 19.12
CA GLU A 64 -40.27 -13.37 19.44
C GLU A 64 -39.45 -14.10 18.37
N LEU A 65 -39.06 -13.36 17.33
CA LEU A 65 -38.18 -13.86 16.29
C LEU A 65 -36.90 -14.35 16.98
N TYR A 66 -36.65 -15.65 16.95
CA TYR A 66 -35.52 -16.26 17.66
C TYR A 66 -34.22 -15.54 17.28
N MET A 67 -33.62 -14.89 18.27
CA MET A 67 -32.34 -14.23 18.11
C MET A 67 -31.25 -15.13 18.68
N PRO A 68 -30.28 -15.58 17.85
CA PRO A 68 -29.20 -16.43 18.31
C PRO A 68 -28.51 -15.88 19.57
N PRO A 69 -28.15 -16.72 20.56
CA PRO A 69 -27.59 -16.28 21.85
C PRO A 69 -26.39 -15.33 21.72
N ALA A 70 -25.52 -15.59 20.75
CA ALA A 70 -24.39 -14.72 20.43
C ALA A 70 -24.82 -13.31 19.97
N LYS A 71 -25.90 -13.20 19.18
CA LYS A 71 -26.48 -11.91 18.76
C LYS A 71 -27.19 -11.21 19.92
N ARG A 72 -27.89 -11.96 20.79
CA ARG A 72 -28.50 -11.41 22.02
C ARG A 72 -27.48 -10.81 22.97
N LEU A 73 -26.40 -11.55 23.26
CA LEU A 73 -25.30 -11.07 24.11
C LEU A 73 -24.63 -9.85 23.49
N LEU A 74 -24.36 -9.87 22.17
CA LEU A 74 -23.81 -8.71 21.47
C LEU A 74 -24.70 -7.48 21.64
N LEU A 75 -26.02 -7.64 21.47
CA LEU A 75 -27.01 -6.57 21.58
C LEU A 75 -27.12 -6.02 23.02
N GLN A 76 -27.13 -6.89 24.02
CA GLN A 76 -27.14 -6.52 25.44
C GLN A 76 -25.85 -5.78 25.86
N ILE A 77 -24.69 -6.23 25.36
CA ILE A 77 -23.39 -5.55 25.58
C ILE A 77 -23.39 -4.19 24.86
N THR A 78 -23.96 -4.09 23.65
CA THR A 78 -24.04 -2.80 22.93
C THR A 78 -24.99 -1.79 23.56
N SER A 79 -25.98 -2.24 24.35
CA SER A 79 -27.07 -1.38 24.84
C SER A 79 -26.91 -0.89 26.27
N THR A 80 -26.03 -1.48 27.10
CA THR A 80 -26.09 -1.22 28.55
C THR A 80 -24.96 -0.36 29.13
N ASN A 81 -23.80 -0.20 28.48
CA ASN A 81 -22.81 0.79 28.95
C ASN A 81 -21.75 1.18 27.90
N LYS A 82 -21.74 2.44 27.43
CA LYS A 82 -20.73 2.93 26.48
C LYS A 82 -19.31 3.02 27.05
N SER A 83 -19.17 3.08 28.38
CA SER A 83 -17.85 3.13 29.04
C SER A 83 -17.24 1.75 29.28
N SER A 84 -18.02 0.66 29.16
CA SER A 84 -17.52 -0.71 29.31
C SER A 84 -16.41 -1.02 28.31
N ILE A 85 -15.40 -1.77 28.74
CA ILE A 85 -14.27 -2.16 27.92
C ILE A 85 -14.70 -3.07 26.76
N GLU A 86 -15.71 -3.92 26.98
CA GLU A 86 -16.31 -4.79 25.97
C GLU A 86 -16.97 -3.97 24.87
N TYR A 87 -17.78 -2.97 25.24
CA TYR A 87 -18.40 -2.04 24.29
C TYR A 87 -17.34 -1.31 23.46
N GLN A 88 -16.31 -0.75 24.12
CA GLN A 88 -15.26 0.00 23.43
C GLN A 88 -14.44 -0.86 22.46
N ARG A 89 -14.17 -2.13 22.82
CA ARG A 89 -13.49 -3.10 21.95
C ARG A 89 -14.35 -3.44 20.73
N LEU A 90 -15.65 -3.66 20.92
CA LEU A 90 -16.59 -3.96 19.85
C LEU A 90 -16.73 -2.75 18.90
N ALA A 91 -16.89 -1.55 19.46
CA ALA A 91 -16.93 -0.30 18.70
C ALA A 91 -15.62 -0.07 17.91
N TRP A 92 -14.46 -0.36 18.48
CA TRP A 92 -13.18 -0.27 17.79
C TRP A 92 -13.05 -1.27 16.63
N LYS A 93 -13.47 -2.54 16.84
CA LYS A 93 -13.51 -3.56 15.78
C LYS A 93 -14.44 -3.15 14.64
N SER A 94 -15.61 -2.61 14.97
CA SER A 94 -16.59 -2.09 13.99
C SER A 94 -16.00 -0.92 13.19
N LEU A 95 -15.39 0.05 13.87
CA LEU A 95 -14.71 1.20 13.24
C LEU A 95 -13.62 0.74 12.26
N LYS A 96 -12.75 -0.20 12.68
CA LYS A 96 -11.71 -0.77 11.81
C LYS A 96 -12.32 -1.44 10.57
N LYS A 97 -13.38 -2.24 10.74
CA LYS A 97 -14.04 -2.95 9.63
C LYS A 97 -14.69 -1.96 8.65
N SER A 98 -15.35 -0.93 9.17
CA SER A 98 -15.99 0.13 8.38
C SER A 98 -14.96 0.88 7.53
N ILE A 99 -13.91 1.43 8.16
CA ILE A 99 -12.84 2.16 7.46
C ILE A 99 -12.18 1.29 6.39
N ASN A 100 -11.77 0.06 6.73
CA ASN A 100 -11.15 -0.85 5.77
C ASN A 100 -12.09 -1.18 4.60
N GLY A 101 -13.37 -1.41 4.89
CA GLY A 101 -14.38 -1.72 3.88
C GLY A 101 -14.60 -0.57 2.90
N LEU A 102 -14.58 0.68 3.39
CA LEU A 102 -14.70 1.88 2.56
C LEU A 102 -13.46 2.09 1.70
N CYS A 103 -12.26 1.97 2.27
CA CYS A 103 -11.00 2.10 1.52
C CYS A 103 -10.90 1.08 0.38
N ASN A 104 -11.33 -0.17 0.60
CA ASN A 104 -11.24 -1.21 -0.44
C ASN A 104 -12.23 -1.04 -1.59
N LYS A 105 -13.32 -0.29 -1.39
CA LYS A 105 -14.36 -0.07 -2.41
C LYS A 105 -14.23 1.25 -3.14
N VAL A 106 -13.30 2.11 -2.72
CA VAL A 106 -13.18 3.46 -3.27
C VAL A 106 -12.73 3.40 -4.73
N ASN A 107 -13.43 4.16 -5.56
CA ASN A 107 -13.09 4.36 -6.97
C ASN A 107 -13.50 5.78 -7.39
N ARG A 108 -13.16 6.15 -8.62
CA ARG A 108 -13.39 7.50 -9.13
C ARG A 108 -14.86 7.91 -9.18
N SER A 109 -15.79 6.98 -9.45
CA SER A 109 -17.22 7.30 -9.59
C SER A 109 -17.95 7.37 -8.25
N ASN A 110 -17.52 6.59 -7.25
CA ASN A 110 -18.17 6.54 -5.93
C ASN A 110 -17.46 7.37 -4.85
N LEU A 111 -16.32 8.00 -5.16
CA LEU A 111 -15.50 8.76 -4.20
C LEU A 111 -16.32 9.76 -3.37
N PRO A 112 -17.24 10.59 -3.92
CA PRO A 112 -18.05 11.50 -3.12
C PRO A 112 -18.98 10.79 -2.12
N ILE A 113 -19.48 9.60 -2.45
CA ILE A 113 -20.34 8.79 -1.58
C ILE A 113 -19.49 8.21 -0.44
N ILE A 114 -18.34 7.61 -0.79
CA ILE A 114 -17.39 7.05 0.18
C ILE A 114 -16.91 8.11 1.17
N ILE A 115 -16.65 9.33 0.71
CA ILE A 115 -16.26 10.46 1.58
C ILE A 115 -17.34 10.72 2.64
N ARG A 116 -18.62 10.83 2.23
CA ARG A 116 -19.73 11.08 3.15
C ARG A 116 -19.90 9.95 4.17
N GLU A 117 -19.83 8.70 3.73
CA GLU A 117 -19.88 7.54 4.62
C GLU A 117 -18.68 7.49 5.58
N MET A 118 -17.49 7.85 5.09
CA MET A 118 -16.29 7.90 5.90
C MET A 118 -16.39 8.97 6.99
N PHE A 119 -17.01 10.13 6.73
CA PHE A 119 -17.26 11.17 7.74
C PHE A 119 -18.25 10.75 8.84
N GLN A 120 -19.10 9.74 8.61
CA GLN A 120 -19.97 9.19 9.66
C GLN A 120 -19.18 8.35 10.69
N ASN A 121 -17.94 7.96 10.36
CA ASN A 121 -17.05 7.26 11.26
C ASN A 121 -16.24 8.24 12.11
N ASN A 122 -15.89 7.87 13.34
CA ASN A 122 -15.01 8.69 14.18
C ASN A 122 -13.54 8.55 13.72
N ILE A 123 -13.20 9.23 12.62
CA ILE A 123 -11.87 9.20 12.00
C ILE A 123 -10.80 9.84 12.89
N VAL A 124 -11.15 10.82 13.74
CA VAL A 124 -10.21 11.42 14.70
C VAL A 124 -9.72 10.36 15.69
N ARG A 125 -10.64 9.60 16.30
CA ARG A 125 -10.30 8.45 17.15
C ARG A 125 -9.62 7.34 16.33
N GLY A 126 -10.08 7.11 15.11
CA GLY A 126 -9.60 6.10 14.18
C GLY A 126 -8.38 6.50 13.35
N ARG A 127 -7.67 7.60 13.65
CA ARG A 127 -6.64 8.17 12.75
C ARG A 127 -5.58 7.18 12.29
N GLY A 128 -5.11 6.35 13.23
CA GLY A 128 -4.12 5.32 12.94
C GLY A 128 -4.67 4.17 12.09
N LEU A 129 -5.97 3.86 12.24
CA LEU A 129 -6.68 2.86 11.43
C LEU A 129 -6.87 3.38 10.00
N PHE A 130 -7.34 4.62 9.85
CA PHE A 130 -7.51 5.28 8.56
C PHE A 130 -6.20 5.36 7.78
N ALA A 131 -5.14 5.90 8.41
CA ALA A 131 -3.83 5.99 7.78
C ALA A 131 -3.29 4.60 7.37
N ARG A 132 -3.47 3.58 8.21
CA ARG A 132 -3.04 2.21 7.88
C ARG A 132 -3.86 1.61 6.74
N ALA A 133 -5.18 1.77 6.79
CA ALA A 133 -6.10 1.23 5.80
C ALA A 133 -5.78 1.79 4.40
N ILE A 134 -5.66 3.11 4.27
CA ILE A 134 -5.36 3.75 2.97
C ILE A 134 -4.00 3.29 2.43
N ILE A 135 -2.95 3.31 3.25
CA ILE A 135 -1.61 2.88 2.80
C ILE A 135 -1.64 1.41 2.35
N GLN A 136 -2.30 0.53 3.11
CA GLN A 136 -2.42 -0.89 2.75
C GLN A 136 -3.26 -1.10 1.49
N SER A 137 -4.40 -0.42 1.35
CA SER A 137 -5.24 -0.51 0.15
C SER A 137 -4.50 0.02 -1.09
N GLN A 138 -3.64 1.03 -0.94
CA GLN A 138 -2.80 1.54 -2.03
C GLN A 138 -1.71 0.54 -2.45
N ILE A 139 -1.02 -0.11 -1.49
CA ILE A 139 -0.03 -1.16 -1.78
C ILE A 139 -0.68 -2.34 -2.53
N VAL A 140 -1.87 -2.76 -2.11
CA VAL A 140 -2.62 -3.84 -2.77
C VAL A 140 -3.17 -3.42 -4.13
N SER A 141 -3.48 -2.14 -4.32
CA SER A 141 -4.13 -1.63 -5.53
C SER A 141 -3.55 -0.29 -6.01
N PRO A 142 -2.30 -0.30 -6.53
CA PRO A 142 -1.57 0.93 -6.91
C PRO A 142 -2.20 1.65 -8.11
N PHE A 143 -3.08 1.00 -8.87
CA PHE A 143 -3.84 1.64 -9.95
C PHE A 143 -4.75 2.77 -9.44
N TYR A 144 -5.30 2.66 -8.23
CA TYR A 144 -6.20 3.65 -7.63
C TYR A 144 -5.47 4.72 -6.79
N THR A 145 -4.14 4.85 -6.92
CA THR A 145 -3.35 5.76 -6.08
C THR A 145 -3.82 7.21 -6.15
N SER A 146 -4.22 7.70 -7.33
CA SER A 146 -4.79 9.05 -7.48
C SER A 146 -6.12 9.23 -6.73
N VAL A 147 -6.95 8.19 -6.66
CA VAL A 147 -8.22 8.18 -5.91
C VAL A 147 -7.94 8.20 -4.41
N TYR A 148 -6.97 7.40 -3.94
CA TYR A 148 -6.55 7.43 -2.54
C TYR A 148 -5.97 8.79 -2.15
N ALA A 149 -5.17 9.43 -3.00
CA ALA A 149 -4.66 10.76 -2.76
C ALA A 149 -5.76 11.82 -2.70
N ALA A 150 -6.77 11.74 -3.57
CA ALA A 150 -7.94 12.62 -3.52
C ALA A 150 -8.73 12.46 -2.22
N LEU A 151 -8.94 11.21 -1.77
CA LEU A 151 -9.56 10.91 -0.48
C LEU A 151 -8.75 11.54 0.67
N VAL A 152 -7.42 11.35 0.67
CA VAL A 152 -6.56 11.94 1.71
C VAL A 152 -6.63 13.47 1.69
N SER A 153 -6.64 14.10 0.52
CA SER A 153 -6.76 15.57 0.38
C SER A 153 -8.03 16.12 1.05
N VAL A 154 -9.17 15.47 0.83
CA VAL A 154 -10.46 15.85 1.45
C VAL A 154 -10.41 15.71 2.98
N PHE A 155 -9.82 14.64 3.50
CA PHE A 155 -9.68 14.46 4.94
C PHE A 155 -8.64 15.39 5.57
N ASN A 156 -7.60 15.74 4.81
CA ASN A 156 -6.54 16.63 5.25
C ASN A 156 -7.02 18.09 5.38
N SER A 157 -7.92 18.56 4.50
CA SER A 157 -8.53 19.90 4.63
C SER A 157 -9.39 20.06 5.89
N LYS A 158 -9.97 18.97 6.40
CA LYS A 158 -10.78 18.99 7.63
C LYS A 158 -10.01 18.60 8.89
N PHE A 159 -9.04 17.69 8.75
CA PHE A 159 -8.25 17.16 9.85
C PHE A 159 -6.76 17.06 9.45
N PRO A 160 -6.01 18.16 9.46
CA PRO A 160 -4.59 18.21 9.06
C PRO A 160 -3.69 17.15 9.70
N GLN A 161 -3.95 16.81 10.96
CA GLN A 161 -3.22 15.77 11.71
C GLN A 161 -3.29 14.38 11.06
N LEU A 162 -4.35 14.10 10.27
CA LEU A 162 -4.47 12.86 9.50
C LEU A 162 -3.50 12.84 8.32
N GLY A 163 -3.47 13.93 7.54
CA GLY A 163 -2.56 14.06 6.40
C GLY A 163 -1.11 13.98 6.86
N GLU A 164 -0.77 14.71 7.93
CA GLU A 164 0.56 14.68 8.54
C GLU A 164 0.97 13.26 8.97
N LEU A 165 0.07 12.50 9.61
CA LEU A 165 0.35 11.12 10.02
C LEU A 165 0.60 10.20 8.83
N ILE A 166 -0.17 10.34 7.74
CA ILE A 166 -0.01 9.55 6.53
C ILE A 166 1.32 9.87 5.86
N ILE A 167 1.64 11.15 5.69
CA ILE A 167 2.90 11.62 5.09
C ILE A 167 4.10 11.09 5.89
N LYS A 168 4.11 11.23 7.22
CA LYS A 168 5.19 10.72 8.07
C LYS A 168 5.40 9.22 7.90
N ARG A 169 4.31 8.44 7.80
CA ARG A 169 4.37 6.99 7.55
C ARG A 169 4.90 6.65 6.16
N LEU A 170 4.48 7.39 5.12
CA LEU A 170 4.94 7.17 3.75
C LEU A 170 6.42 7.52 3.58
N ILE A 171 6.88 8.63 4.17
CA ILE A 171 8.31 9.00 4.16
C ILE A 171 9.13 7.93 4.87
N SER A 172 8.69 7.48 6.06
CA SER A 172 9.36 6.40 6.78
C SER A 172 9.38 5.09 5.98
N SER A 173 8.27 4.77 5.30
CA SER A 173 8.14 3.58 4.43
C SER A 173 9.08 3.68 3.23
N PHE A 174 9.20 4.85 2.61
CA PHE A 174 10.13 5.09 1.51
C PHE A 174 11.56 4.84 1.96
N SER A 175 11.99 5.47 3.07
CA SER A 175 13.35 5.26 3.60
C SER A 175 13.61 3.78 3.86
N GLN A 176 12.71 3.09 4.57
CA GLN A 176 12.88 1.68 4.90
C GLN A 176 12.96 0.80 3.64
N THR A 177 11.96 0.86 2.77
CA THR A 177 11.88 0.03 1.56
C THR A 177 13.02 0.31 0.57
N TYR A 178 13.53 1.54 0.55
CA TYR A 178 14.70 1.91 -0.27
C TYR A 178 16.02 1.33 0.27
N PHE A 179 16.23 1.28 1.59
CA PHE A 179 17.42 0.62 2.16
C PHE A 179 17.33 -0.89 2.11
N ASP A 180 16.14 -1.43 2.31
CA ASP A 180 15.88 -2.88 2.27
C ASP A 180 15.90 -3.46 0.84
N ASN A 181 16.09 -2.62 -0.19
CA ASN A 181 16.04 -3.00 -1.61
C ASN A 181 14.68 -3.58 -2.05
N ASP A 182 13.59 -3.22 -1.37
CA ASP A 182 12.24 -3.63 -1.77
C ASP A 182 11.68 -2.68 -2.84
N LYS A 183 12.07 -2.92 -4.08
CA LYS A 183 11.70 -2.09 -5.24
C LYS A 183 10.19 -1.99 -5.44
N LYS A 184 9.44 -3.06 -5.18
CA LYS A 184 7.97 -3.09 -5.41
C LYS A 184 7.24 -2.19 -4.41
N ASN A 185 7.57 -2.31 -3.13
CA ASN A 185 6.97 -1.48 -2.10
C ASN A 185 7.47 -0.03 -2.15
N CYS A 186 8.75 0.16 -2.53
CA CYS A 186 9.30 1.49 -2.77
C CYS A 186 8.56 2.20 -3.92
N LEU A 187 8.37 1.53 -5.06
CA LEU A 187 7.61 2.05 -6.21
C LEU A 187 6.18 2.44 -5.82
N SER A 188 5.51 1.60 -5.03
CA SER A 188 4.15 1.88 -4.55
C SER A 188 4.13 3.11 -3.65
N THR A 189 5.11 3.24 -2.76
CA THR A 189 5.24 4.35 -1.82
C THR A 189 5.52 5.68 -2.54
N ILE A 190 6.49 5.71 -3.46
CA ILE A 190 6.82 6.93 -4.21
C ILE A 190 5.66 7.36 -5.11
N LYS A 191 4.96 6.42 -5.76
CA LYS A 191 3.75 6.75 -6.54
C LYS A 191 2.69 7.41 -5.68
N PHE A 192 2.51 6.95 -4.44
CA PHE A 192 1.56 7.59 -3.51
C PHE A 192 2.01 8.99 -3.09
N LEU A 193 3.28 9.16 -2.74
CA LEU A 193 3.85 10.48 -2.45
C LEU A 193 3.68 11.45 -3.64
N ALA A 194 3.88 11.00 -4.87
CA ALA A 194 3.72 11.81 -6.07
C ALA A 194 2.29 12.34 -6.22
N HIS A 195 1.29 11.49 -6.03
CA HIS A 195 -0.11 11.94 -6.10
C HIS A 195 -0.51 12.83 -4.92
N LEU A 196 0.11 12.68 -3.73
CA LEU A 196 -0.10 13.63 -2.62
C LEU A 196 0.48 15.02 -2.93
N VAL A 197 1.61 15.09 -3.65
CA VAL A 197 2.17 16.36 -4.15
C VAL A 197 1.23 16.99 -5.18
N ASN A 198 0.69 16.19 -6.09
CA ASN A 198 -0.27 16.67 -7.08
C ASN A 198 -1.53 17.27 -6.44
N GLN A 199 -2.00 16.68 -5.35
CA GLN A 199 -3.17 17.10 -4.58
C GLN A 199 -2.87 18.19 -3.53
N ASN A 200 -1.68 18.81 -3.56
CA ASN A 200 -1.22 19.83 -2.58
C ASN A 200 -1.29 19.36 -1.11
N THR A 201 -1.31 18.06 -0.88
CA THR A 201 -1.28 17.51 0.49
C THR A 201 0.15 17.39 0.99
N LEU A 202 1.10 17.20 0.08
CA LEU A 202 2.54 17.18 0.37
C LEU A 202 3.24 18.32 -0.38
N HIS A 203 4.13 19.03 0.29
CA HIS A 203 4.90 20.13 -0.30
C HIS A 203 5.88 19.61 -1.36
N GLU A 204 6.04 20.33 -2.48
CA GLU A 204 6.87 19.93 -3.61
C GLU A 204 8.36 19.78 -3.28
N ILE A 205 8.84 20.54 -2.28
CA ILE A 205 10.21 20.43 -1.76
C ILE A 205 10.52 18.99 -1.33
N THR A 206 9.56 18.28 -0.72
CA THR A 206 9.76 16.87 -0.34
C THR A 206 9.92 15.98 -1.57
N ALA A 207 9.21 16.28 -2.67
CA ALA A 207 9.38 15.56 -3.93
C ALA A 207 10.78 15.79 -4.52
N LEU A 208 11.26 17.04 -4.49
CA LEU A 208 12.60 17.40 -4.94
C LEU A 208 13.69 16.73 -4.09
N ASP A 209 13.52 16.67 -2.77
CA ASP A 209 14.45 15.96 -1.87
C ASP A 209 14.51 14.46 -2.20
N ILE A 210 13.37 13.81 -2.45
CA ILE A 210 13.31 12.39 -2.86
C ILE A 210 14.03 12.19 -4.20
N LEU A 211 13.77 13.04 -5.19
CA LEU A 211 14.41 12.98 -6.50
C LEU A 211 15.92 13.20 -6.42
N GLY A 212 16.37 14.13 -5.56
CA GLY A 212 17.79 14.34 -5.29
C GLY A 212 18.45 13.08 -4.71
N ILE A 213 17.83 12.46 -3.70
CA ILE A 213 18.33 11.20 -3.13
C ILE A 213 18.43 10.11 -4.21
N LEU A 214 17.41 9.99 -5.06
CA LEU A 214 17.35 8.94 -6.08
C LEU A 214 18.36 9.15 -7.23
N PHE A 215 18.59 10.39 -7.68
CA PHE A 215 19.53 10.64 -8.78
C PHE A 215 21.00 10.78 -8.31
N GLU A 216 21.25 11.08 -7.04
CA GLU A 216 22.60 11.12 -6.47
C GLU A 216 23.10 9.77 -5.95
N ASP A 217 22.28 8.72 -5.89
CA ASP A 217 22.71 7.40 -5.42
C ASP A 217 23.54 6.65 -6.46
N LEU A 218 24.87 6.81 -6.35
CA LEU A 218 25.85 6.14 -7.19
C LEU A 218 26.03 4.64 -6.88
N TYR A 219 25.51 4.12 -5.77
CA TYR A 219 25.70 2.70 -5.39
C TYR A 219 24.73 1.76 -6.11
N ARG A 220 23.51 2.23 -6.41
CA ARG A 220 22.46 1.45 -7.09
C ARG A 220 21.84 2.28 -8.21
N ILE A 221 22.70 2.77 -9.09
CA ILE A 221 22.34 3.83 -10.03
C ILE A 221 21.16 3.45 -10.93
N ASN A 222 21.12 2.23 -11.48
CA ASN A 222 20.04 1.79 -12.36
C ASN A 222 18.68 1.73 -11.64
N ASP A 223 18.61 1.04 -10.50
CA ASP A 223 17.35 0.90 -9.74
C ASP A 223 16.86 2.22 -9.18
N SER A 224 17.79 3.04 -8.68
CA SER A 224 17.47 4.35 -8.10
C SER A 224 16.99 5.33 -9.15
N VAL A 225 17.67 5.40 -10.30
CA VAL A 225 17.25 6.22 -11.44
C VAL A 225 15.90 5.74 -11.98
N GLN A 226 15.67 4.42 -12.07
CA GLN A 226 14.37 3.88 -12.47
C GLN A 226 13.23 4.33 -11.54
N LEU A 227 13.43 4.24 -10.22
CA LEU A 227 12.46 4.74 -9.24
C LEU A 227 12.24 6.25 -9.40
N GLY A 228 13.31 7.02 -9.59
CA GLY A 228 13.23 8.47 -9.80
C GLY A 228 12.48 8.84 -11.07
N ILE A 229 12.66 8.11 -12.17
CA ILE A 229 11.91 8.30 -13.42
C ILE A 229 10.43 8.04 -13.21
N GLU A 230 10.06 6.93 -12.57
CA GLU A 230 8.66 6.60 -12.30
C GLU A 230 8.00 7.63 -11.37
N PHE A 231 8.70 8.09 -10.35
CA PHE A 231 8.22 9.17 -9.48
C PHE A 231 8.03 10.49 -10.24
N LEU A 232 8.98 10.84 -11.11
CA LEU A 232 8.93 12.08 -11.88
C LEU A 232 7.85 12.08 -12.95
N LYS A 233 7.53 10.92 -13.56
CA LYS A 233 6.37 10.81 -14.46
C LYS A 233 5.07 11.20 -13.76
N GLU A 234 4.86 10.73 -12.53
CA GLU A 234 3.60 10.93 -11.81
C GLU A 234 3.41 12.36 -11.27
N CYS A 235 4.49 13.05 -10.85
CA CYS A 235 4.41 14.41 -10.29
C CYS A 235 5.01 15.53 -11.17
N GLY A 236 5.60 15.20 -12.31
CA GLY A 236 6.36 16.15 -13.14
C GLY A 236 5.52 17.30 -13.68
N GLN A 237 4.24 17.05 -14.02
CA GLN A 237 3.33 18.13 -14.44
C GLN A 237 3.05 19.13 -13.30
N LYS A 238 3.05 18.68 -12.04
CA LYS A 238 2.87 19.57 -10.89
C LYS A 238 4.14 20.40 -10.70
N LEU A 239 5.30 19.72 -10.68
CA LEU A 239 6.61 20.35 -10.52
C LEU A 239 6.91 21.38 -11.62
N SER A 240 6.46 21.16 -12.86
CA SER A 240 6.66 22.13 -13.94
C SER A 240 5.91 23.45 -13.71
N LYS A 241 4.79 23.40 -13.00
CA LYS A 241 3.98 24.59 -12.64
C LYS A 241 4.53 25.30 -11.41
N VAL A 242 4.90 24.56 -10.37
CA VAL A 242 5.29 25.16 -9.07
C VAL A 242 6.79 25.43 -8.94
N SER A 243 7.65 24.63 -9.58
CA SER A 243 9.11 24.68 -9.41
C SER A 243 9.87 24.35 -10.72
N PRO A 244 9.65 25.12 -11.81
CA PRO A 244 10.24 24.82 -13.12
C PRO A 244 11.77 24.85 -13.12
N ARG A 245 12.39 25.72 -12.30
CA ARG A 245 13.86 25.80 -12.19
C ARG A 245 14.46 24.52 -11.61
N ALA A 246 13.87 24.00 -10.54
CA ALA A 246 14.33 22.76 -9.92
C ALA A 246 14.09 21.56 -10.84
N LEU A 247 12.94 21.52 -11.52
CA LEU A 247 12.64 20.50 -12.52
C LEU A 247 13.69 20.48 -13.65
N ASN A 248 14.02 21.65 -14.21
CA ASN A 248 15.04 21.76 -15.25
C ASN A 248 16.41 21.25 -14.78
N SER A 249 16.79 21.54 -13.54
CA SER A 249 18.03 21.03 -12.94
C SER A 249 18.04 19.49 -12.89
N LEU A 250 16.92 18.85 -12.53
CA LEU A 250 16.81 17.39 -12.52
C LEU A 250 16.97 16.80 -13.93
N PHE A 251 16.40 17.43 -14.95
CA PHE A 251 16.58 17.02 -16.35
C PHE A 251 18.00 17.22 -16.86
N SER A 252 18.71 18.24 -16.39
CA SER A 252 20.16 18.37 -16.63
C SER A 252 20.93 17.20 -16.02
N THR A 253 20.66 16.86 -14.75
CA THR A 253 21.28 15.70 -14.08
C THR A 253 21.00 14.39 -14.83
N LEU A 254 19.77 14.17 -15.30
CA LEU A 254 19.42 12.99 -16.09
C LEU A 254 20.16 12.93 -17.43
N ARG A 255 20.38 14.08 -18.08
CA ARG A 255 21.19 14.17 -19.31
C ARG A 255 22.65 13.82 -19.02
N ASP A 256 23.21 14.31 -17.93
CA ASP A 256 24.58 13.97 -17.51
C ASP A 256 24.72 12.48 -17.20
N LEU A 257 23.72 11.89 -16.52
CA LEU A 257 23.68 10.45 -16.26
C LEU A 257 23.61 9.64 -17.56
N LEU A 258 22.81 10.07 -18.54
CA LEU A 258 22.67 9.37 -19.82
C LEU A 258 24.00 9.27 -20.59
N HIS A 259 24.84 10.31 -20.51
CA HIS A 259 26.11 10.38 -21.25
C HIS A 259 27.32 9.87 -20.44
N ASN A 260 27.40 10.21 -19.15
CA ASN A 260 28.63 10.05 -18.38
C ASN A 260 28.61 8.85 -17.42
N SER A 261 27.46 8.19 -17.24
CA SER A 261 27.33 7.08 -16.28
C SER A 261 27.10 5.72 -16.97
N SER A 262 27.55 4.66 -16.30
CA SER A 262 27.43 3.28 -16.78
C SER A 262 26.01 2.73 -16.51
N LEU A 263 25.01 3.31 -17.16
CA LEU A 263 23.62 2.82 -17.12
C LEU A 263 23.42 1.61 -18.04
N ASP A 264 22.55 0.69 -17.62
CA ASP A 264 22.09 -0.38 -18.49
C ASP A 264 21.17 0.15 -19.59
N GLN A 265 21.01 -0.63 -20.67
CA GLN A 265 20.22 -0.21 -21.82
C GLN A 265 18.75 0.08 -21.45
N HIS A 266 18.21 -0.68 -20.48
CA HIS A 266 16.85 -0.49 -20.01
C HIS A 266 16.65 0.88 -19.35
N THR A 267 17.53 1.27 -18.42
CA THR A 267 17.45 2.57 -17.74
C THR A 267 17.66 3.72 -18.73
N LYS A 268 18.57 3.58 -19.70
CA LYS A 268 18.76 4.58 -20.76
C LYS A 268 17.48 4.82 -21.57
N SER A 269 16.82 3.75 -22.00
CA SER A 269 15.54 3.84 -22.71
C SER A 269 14.44 4.46 -21.84
N MET A 270 14.43 4.22 -20.52
CA MET A 270 13.50 4.89 -19.62
C MET A 270 13.73 6.40 -19.52
N ILE A 271 14.99 6.84 -19.54
CA ILE A 271 15.35 8.27 -19.56
C ILE A 271 14.87 8.91 -20.88
N GLU A 272 15.09 8.25 -22.02
CA GLU A 272 14.64 8.74 -23.33
C GLU A 272 13.12 8.90 -23.36
N VAL A 273 12.38 7.89 -22.89
CA VAL A 273 10.91 7.95 -22.77
C VAL A 273 10.49 9.12 -21.87
N LEU A 274 11.20 9.37 -20.77
CA LEU A 274 10.90 10.49 -19.89
C LEU A 274 11.13 11.85 -20.57
N PHE A 275 12.16 12.00 -21.41
CA PHE A 275 12.35 13.22 -22.22
C PHE A 275 11.20 13.44 -23.19
N THR A 276 10.66 12.39 -23.82
CA THR A 276 9.45 12.49 -24.66
C THR A 276 8.25 12.95 -23.84
N VAL A 277 8.04 12.37 -22.64
CA VAL A 277 6.97 12.79 -21.72
C VAL A 277 7.10 14.27 -21.33
N GLN A 278 8.33 14.76 -21.11
CA GLN A 278 8.59 16.17 -20.82
C GLN A 278 8.26 17.07 -22.01
N GLN A 279 8.67 16.70 -23.22
CA GLN A 279 8.37 17.43 -24.46
C GLN A 279 6.86 17.54 -24.69
N ASP A 280 6.13 16.46 -24.40
CA ASP A 280 4.67 16.43 -24.43
C ASP A 280 4.01 17.13 -23.23
N GLN A 281 4.77 17.83 -22.38
CA GLN A 281 4.28 18.56 -21.21
C GLN A 281 3.47 17.68 -20.25
N PHE A 282 3.86 16.41 -20.11
CA PHE A 282 3.22 15.42 -19.24
C PHE A 282 1.73 15.20 -19.56
N LYS A 283 1.29 15.35 -20.82
CA LYS A 283 -0.11 15.11 -21.21
C LYS A 283 -0.64 13.73 -20.78
N ALA A 284 0.19 12.69 -20.86
CA ALA A 284 -0.15 11.33 -20.43
C ALA A 284 -0.25 11.18 -18.90
N TYR A 285 0.36 12.10 -18.15
CA TYR A 285 0.46 12.07 -16.68
C TYR A 285 -0.06 13.39 -16.09
N PRO A 286 -1.37 13.66 -16.16
CA PRO A 286 -1.93 14.87 -15.58
C PRO A 286 -1.79 14.87 -14.05
N SER A 287 -1.48 16.03 -13.46
CA SER A 287 -1.31 16.17 -11.99
C SER A 287 -2.53 15.62 -11.25
N ILE A 288 -3.71 16.16 -11.56
CA ILE A 288 -4.97 15.70 -10.99
C ILE A 288 -5.85 15.18 -12.14
N PRO A 289 -6.13 13.87 -12.20
CA PRO A 289 -7.08 13.32 -13.15
C PRO A 289 -8.47 13.95 -12.97
N THR A 290 -9.24 14.04 -14.05
CA THR A 290 -10.54 14.70 -14.04
C THR A 290 -11.48 14.12 -12.96
N GLY A 291 -12.24 14.95 -12.26
CA GLY A 291 -13.16 14.47 -11.20
C GLY A 291 -12.50 13.98 -9.90
N LEU A 292 -11.17 14.16 -9.74
CA LEU A 292 -10.45 13.93 -8.47
C LEU A 292 -10.02 15.22 -7.76
N ASP A 293 -10.37 16.37 -8.33
CA ASP A 293 -10.20 17.68 -7.71
C ASP A 293 -11.45 18.01 -6.89
N LEU A 294 -11.41 17.74 -5.59
CA LEU A 294 -12.57 17.80 -4.69
C LEU A 294 -12.43 18.86 -3.58
N VAL A 295 -11.28 19.54 -3.50
CA VAL A 295 -10.98 20.48 -2.41
C VAL A 295 -10.55 21.79 -3.04
N ASN A 296 -11.26 22.87 -2.73
CA ASN A 296 -10.89 24.20 -3.18
C ASN A 296 -9.49 24.57 -2.70
N GLU A 297 -8.74 25.32 -3.51
CA GLU A 297 -7.36 25.71 -3.19
C GLU A 297 -7.24 26.42 -1.82
N ASN A 298 -8.22 27.25 -1.46
CA ASN A 298 -8.24 27.98 -0.17
C ASN A 298 -8.46 27.07 1.05
N ASP A 299 -9.07 25.89 0.84
CA ASP A 299 -9.35 24.91 1.90
C ASP A 299 -8.20 23.89 2.03
N GLN A 300 -7.23 23.91 1.12
CA GLN A 300 -6.11 22.97 1.14
C GLN A 300 -5.12 23.35 2.25
N TYR A 301 -4.67 22.34 2.99
CA TYR A 301 -3.62 22.49 3.98
C TYR A 301 -2.41 21.69 3.54
N THR A 302 -1.31 22.36 3.21
CA THR A 302 -0.03 21.69 2.97
C THR A 302 0.80 21.84 4.26
N PRO A 303 1.08 20.76 5.00
CA PRO A 303 1.92 20.86 6.17
C PRO A 303 3.32 21.34 5.76
N GLU A 304 3.73 22.50 6.28
CA GLU A 304 5.09 23.04 6.11
C GLU A 304 6.14 22.10 6.72
N ALA A 305 5.69 21.26 7.67
CA ALA A 305 6.47 20.26 8.39
C ALA A 305 6.22 18.83 7.89
N ALA A 306 6.44 18.56 6.60
CA ALA A 306 7.25 17.38 6.33
C ALA A 306 8.63 17.79 6.83
N GLU A 307 8.97 17.43 8.08
CA GLU A 307 10.33 17.57 8.62
C GLU A 307 11.27 17.39 7.45
N ARG A 308 12.00 18.44 7.05
CA ARG A 308 13.09 18.34 6.07
C ARG A 308 13.69 16.96 6.29
N PHE A 309 13.88 16.14 5.24
CA PHE A 309 14.54 14.83 5.39
C PHE A 309 15.73 14.92 6.37
N LYS A 310 16.36 16.10 6.48
CA LYS A 310 17.28 16.60 7.52
C LYS A 310 16.97 16.28 9.01
N SER A 311 15.74 16.14 9.51
CA SER A 311 15.50 15.75 10.93
C SER A 311 15.68 14.24 11.16
N ARG A 312 15.49 13.44 10.09
CA ARG A 312 15.78 12.00 10.07
C ARG A 312 16.49 11.61 8.76
N GLY A 313 17.73 12.08 8.61
CA GLY A 313 18.70 11.46 7.70
C GLY A 313 19.09 12.20 6.41
N GLY A 314 18.58 13.39 6.15
CA GLY A 314 18.86 14.10 4.89
C GLY A 314 20.02 15.09 4.92
N SER A 315 21.26 14.66 5.19
CA SER A 315 22.52 15.21 4.60
C SER A 315 23.76 14.80 5.41
N LYS A 316 24.71 14.12 4.73
CA LYS A 316 26.08 13.70 5.14
C LYS A 316 26.28 12.74 6.32
N LEU A 317 25.49 12.83 7.41
CA LEU A 317 25.51 11.85 8.51
C LEU A 317 24.95 10.47 8.13
N PHE A 318 24.13 10.42 7.07
CA PHE A 318 23.37 9.25 6.63
C PHE A 318 24.23 8.06 6.17
N ARG A 319 25.49 8.33 5.77
CA ARG A 319 26.48 7.29 5.40
C ARG A 319 27.44 6.89 6.53
N GLN A 320 27.61 7.70 7.58
CA GLN A 320 28.60 7.42 8.62
C GLN A 320 28.05 6.56 9.77
N ARG A 321 26.79 6.75 10.17
CA ARG A 321 26.16 5.97 11.25
C ARG A 321 25.76 4.55 10.81
N TRP A 322 25.25 4.40 9.58
CA TRP A 322 24.85 3.11 8.99
C TRP A 322 26.00 2.10 8.92
N LYS A 323 27.25 2.58 8.73
CA LYS A 323 28.46 1.74 8.70
C LYS A 323 29.01 1.36 10.10
N SER A 324 28.63 2.07 11.16
CA SER A 324 29.11 1.80 12.53
C SER A 324 28.33 0.66 13.19
N ASP A 325 27.02 0.62 13.01
CA ASP A 325 26.15 -0.36 13.68
C ASP A 325 26.19 -1.75 13.02
N ILE A 326 26.48 -1.82 11.72
CA ILE A 326 26.66 -3.10 10.99
C ILE A 326 28.05 -3.73 11.24
N LYS A 327 29.09 -2.93 11.53
CA LYS A 327 30.46 -3.44 11.77
C LYS A 327 30.79 -3.72 13.24
N GLY A 328 29.98 -3.22 14.19
CA GLY A 328 30.20 -3.38 15.63
C GLY A 328 29.58 -4.62 16.27
N GLY A 329 28.94 -5.51 15.51
CA GLY A 329 28.44 -6.80 15.99
C GLY A 329 27.40 -6.73 17.11
N ARG A 330 26.53 -5.71 17.11
CA ARG A 330 25.47 -5.54 18.13
C ARG A 330 24.05 -5.74 17.58
N ILE A 331 23.86 -6.71 16.69
CA ILE A 331 22.55 -7.34 16.42
C ILE A 331 22.79 -8.81 16.05
N PHE A 332 23.29 -9.57 17.02
CA PHE A 332 22.62 -10.77 17.53
C PHE A 332 22.45 -10.57 19.04
#